data_AF-A0ABD2HQY9-F1
#
_entry.id   AF-A0ABD2HQY9-F1
#
_cell.length_a   1.000
_cell.length_b   1.000
_cell.length_c   1.000
_cell.angle_alpha   90.00
_cell.angle_beta   90.00
_cell.angle_gamma   90.00
#
_symmetry.space_group_name_H-M   'P 1'
#
loop_
_entity.id
_entity.type
_entity.pdbx_description
1 polymer ?
#
loop_
_entity_poly.entity_id
_entity_poly.type
_entity_poly.pdbx_seq_one_letter_code
_entity_poly.pdbx_strand_id
1 'polypeptide(L)'
;MKRTNAANITPPPAKRAMAPELDLDPITAALAEQERQRTLVFIGLPESNAARPSERVQEDREATTEILDHLEVEAEPIAVFRLGRYDPQRTTPRPLKVVMPTSTHQHVALGGWKRERARLRSQQNMARLFIRPALTKEQLKKEYEERVRKRQQIPAPVAPAVQLPQTNAPTPVNEVEPEQKKASEDNSKSLEKLLLDSYEALNSLPPTDEILREMQSIKKKYPHLFNK
;
A
#
# COMPACT_ATOMS: atom_id res chain seq x y z
N MET A 1 51.49 16.31 28.69
CA MET A 1 50.82 15.10 29.21
C MET A 1 49.38 15.07 28.71
N LYS A 2 48.86 13.90 28.27
CA LYS A 2 47.42 13.50 28.16
C LYS A 2 46.44 14.43 27.42
N ARG A 3 45.44 13.99 26.65
CA ARG A 3 45.13 12.75 25.90
C ARG A 3 43.91 13.15 25.05
N THR A 4 43.94 13.04 23.72
CA THR A 4 42.74 13.29 22.90
C THR A 4 41.84 12.05 22.92
N ASN A 5 40.55 12.26 23.19
CA ASN A 5 39.56 11.16 23.22
C ASN A 5 39.23 10.73 21.79
N ALA A 6 39.59 9.50 21.44
CA ALA A 6 39.09 8.87 20.23
C ALA A 6 37.59 8.54 20.41
N ALA A 7 36.77 9.03 19.48
CA ALA A 7 35.35 8.70 19.46
C ALA A 7 35.15 7.19 19.28
N ASN A 8 34.27 6.60 20.08
CA ASN A 8 33.99 5.16 20.06
C ASN A 8 33.11 4.83 18.84
N ILE A 9 33.73 4.62 17.69
CA ILE A 9 33.03 4.21 16.46
C ILE A 9 32.66 2.74 16.59
N THR A 10 31.42 2.49 17.01
CA THR A 10 30.83 1.14 16.99
C THR A 10 30.95 0.57 15.57
N PRO A 11 31.57 -0.60 15.37
CA PRO A 11 31.70 -1.16 14.02
C PRO A 11 30.31 -1.47 13.44
N PRO A 12 30.10 -1.26 12.13
CA PRO A 12 28.83 -1.57 11.50
C PRO A 12 28.51 -3.07 11.68
N PRO A 13 27.24 -3.45 11.89
CA PRO A 13 26.88 -4.84 12.11
C PRO A 13 27.33 -5.68 10.92
N ALA A 14 28.08 -6.75 11.21
CA ALA A 14 28.65 -7.62 10.19
C ALA A 14 27.57 -8.04 9.20
N LYS A 15 27.89 -7.95 7.89
CA LYS A 15 27.01 -8.46 6.82
C LYS A 15 26.65 -9.90 7.18
N ARG A 16 25.36 -10.13 7.49
CA ARG A 16 24.85 -11.45 7.86
C ARG A 16 25.32 -12.43 6.80
N ALA A 17 26.21 -13.35 7.20
CA ALA A 17 26.77 -14.34 6.30
C ALA A 17 25.61 -14.99 5.54
N MET A 18 25.75 -15.10 4.21
CA MET A 18 24.75 -15.85 3.45
C MET A 18 24.75 -17.24 4.04
N ALA A 19 23.59 -17.65 4.58
CA ALA A 19 23.45 -18.98 5.14
C ALA A 19 23.89 -19.98 4.07
N PRO A 20 24.65 -21.03 4.44
CA PRO A 20 25.05 -22.04 3.48
C PRO A 20 23.81 -22.50 2.72
N GLU A 21 23.94 -22.65 1.41
CA GLU A 21 22.93 -23.31 0.60
C GLU A 21 22.79 -24.71 1.20
N LEU A 22 21.72 -24.93 1.96
CA LEU A 22 21.43 -26.24 2.51
C LEU A 22 21.19 -27.13 1.30
N ASP A 23 22.01 -28.16 1.13
CA ASP A 23 21.77 -29.26 0.21
C ASP A 23 20.50 -29.99 0.67
N LEU A 24 19.36 -29.43 0.25
CA LEU A 24 18.06 -30.02 0.44
C LEU A 24 18.04 -31.36 -0.28
N ASP A 25 17.58 -32.39 0.41
CA ASP A 25 17.35 -33.68 -0.22
C ASP A 25 16.39 -33.53 -1.42
N PRO A 26 16.53 -34.37 -2.46
CA PRO A 26 15.73 -34.21 -3.68
C PRO A 26 14.21 -34.19 -3.46
N ILE A 27 13.73 -34.82 -2.37
CA ILE A 27 12.31 -34.88 -2.02
C ILE A 27 11.84 -33.53 -1.47
N THR A 28 12.53 -32.94 -0.49
CA THR A 28 12.17 -31.60 0.00
C THR A 28 12.34 -30.51 -1.06
N ALA A 29 13.32 -30.65 -1.95
CA ALA A 29 13.47 -29.75 -3.10
C ALA A 29 12.27 -29.84 -4.06
N ALA A 30 11.80 -31.05 -4.39
CA ALA A 30 10.62 -31.27 -5.23
C ALA A 30 9.33 -30.76 -4.57
N LEU A 31 9.15 -30.97 -3.26
CA LEU A 31 8.00 -30.45 -2.51
C LEU A 31 7.99 -28.92 -2.47
N ALA A 32 9.15 -28.27 -2.29
CA ALA A 32 9.28 -26.81 -2.32
C ALA A 32 9.01 -26.24 -3.72
N GLU A 33 9.42 -26.94 -4.78
CA GLU A 33 9.07 -26.61 -6.17
C GLU A 33 7.56 -26.70 -6.41
N GLN A 34 6.91 -27.80 -6.01
CA GLN A 34 5.47 -28.00 -6.13
C GLN A 34 4.67 -26.95 -5.33
N GLU A 35 5.13 -26.56 -4.13
CA GLU A 35 4.54 -25.45 -3.38
C GLU A 35 4.70 -24.12 -4.12
N ARG A 36 5.87 -23.84 -4.69
CA ARG A 36 6.11 -22.60 -5.45
C ARG A 36 5.16 -22.47 -6.63
N GLN A 37 4.96 -23.56 -7.39
CA GLN A 37 4.09 -23.59 -8.57
C GLN A 37 2.61 -23.33 -8.29
N ARG A 38 2.16 -23.44 -7.03
CA ARG A 38 0.81 -23.08 -6.57
C ARG A 38 0.77 -21.87 -5.64
N THR A 39 1.89 -21.16 -5.48
CA THR A 39 1.98 -19.98 -4.59
C THR A 39 1.81 -18.67 -5.35
N LEU A 40 0.97 -17.79 -4.82
CA LEU A 40 0.85 -16.38 -5.17
C LEU A 40 1.60 -15.52 -4.13
N VAL A 41 2.09 -14.36 -4.56
CA VAL A 41 2.65 -13.33 -3.67
C VAL A 41 1.92 -12.02 -3.92
N PHE A 42 1.18 -11.54 -2.92
CA PHE A 42 0.52 -10.24 -2.94
C PHE A 42 1.46 -9.20 -2.36
N ILE A 43 1.63 -8.08 -3.06
CA ILE A 43 2.51 -6.98 -2.68
C ILE A 43 1.66 -5.72 -2.56
N GLY A 44 1.88 -4.92 -1.51
CA GLY A 44 1.22 -3.63 -1.32
C GLY A 44 -0.17 -3.67 -0.67
N LEU A 45 -0.70 -4.85 -0.34
CA LEU A 45 -1.87 -4.99 0.53
C LEU A 45 -1.56 -4.41 1.92
N PRO A 46 -2.36 -3.48 2.49
CA PRO A 46 -2.14 -2.92 3.82
C PRO A 46 -1.95 -3.99 4.89
N GLU A 47 -1.15 -3.72 5.92
CA GLU A 47 -1.08 -4.60 7.11
C GLU A 47 -2.11 -4.14 8.15
N SER A 48 -2.74 -5.10 8.82
CA SER A 48 -3.67 -4.82 9.91
C SER A 48 -2.98 -4.13 11.10
N ASN A 49 -3.69 -3.17 11.69
CA ASN A 49 -3.31 -2.49 12.94
C ASN A 49 -3.98 -3.10 14.19
N ALA A 50 -4.71 -4.22 14.06
CA ALA A 50 -5.35 -4.86 15.20
C ALA A 50 -4.35 -5.25 16.29
N ALA A 51 -4.77 -5.16 17.55
CA ALA A 51 -3.87 -5.34 18.69
C ALA A 51 -3.36 -6.80 18.78
N ARG A 52 -4.23 -7.80 18.57
CA ARG A 52 -3.84 -9.21 18.71
C ARG A 52 -3.23 -9.77 17.41
N PRO A 53 -2.17 -10.59 17.49
CA PRO A 53 -1.62 -11.28 16.31
C PRO A 53 -2.64 -12.17 15.57
N SER A 54 -3.57 -12.78 16.30
CA SER A 54 -4.64 -13.62 15.73
C SER A 54 -5.61 -12.82 14.86
N GLU A 55 -6.02 -11.64 15.31
CA GLU A 55 -6.89 -10.71 14.57
C GLU A 55 -6.19 -10.26 13.27
N ARG A 56 -4.91 -9.87 13.35
CA ARG A 56 -4.13 -9.50 12.15
C ARG A 56 -3.99 -10.63 11.12
N VAL A 57 -3.84 -11.88 11.57
CA VAL A 57 -3.78 -13.06 10.68
C VAL A 57 -5.16 -13.37 10.07
N GLN A 58 -6.23 -13.13 10.82
CA GLN A 58 -7.59 -13.30 10.33
C GLN A 58 -7.95 -12.24 9.28
N GLU A 59 -7.64 -10.96 9.51
CA GLU A 59 -7.82 -9.89 8.53
C GLU A 59 -6.98 -10.13 7.25
N ASP A 60 -5.75 -10.67 7.37
CA ASP A 60 -4.95 -11.09 6.22
C ASP A 60 -5.61 -12.21 5.40
N ARG A 61 -6.36 -13.12 6.04
CA ARG A 61 -7.12 -14.19 5.37
C ARG A 61 -8.40 -13.65 4.71
N GLU A 62 -9.14 -12.80 5.40
CA GLU A 62 -10.36 -12.18 4.90
C GLU A 62 -10.07 -11.32 3.66
N ALA A 63 -9.06 -10.44 3.73
CA ALA A 63 -8.62 -9.67 2.57
C ALA A 63 -8.05 -10.54 1.44
N THR A 64 -7.50 -11.72 1.74
CA THR A 64 -7.10 -12.69 0.70
C THR A 64 -8.33 -13.30 0.01
N THR A 65 -9.38 -13.61 0.77
CA THR A 65 -10.64 -14.17 0.26
C THR A 65 -11.36 -13.15 -0.61
N GLU A 66 -11.54 -11.91 -0.14
CA GLU A 66 -12.12 -10.79 -0.91
C GLU A 66 -11.42 -10.60 -2.27
N ILE A 67 -10.09 -10.68 -2.28
CA ILE A 67 -9.30 -10.62 -3.52
C ILE A 67 -9.59 -11.83 -4.42
N LEU A 68 -9.66 -13.04 -3.88
CA LEU A 68 -9.92 -14.26 -4.68
C LEU A 68 -11.35 -14.29 -5.25
N ASP A 69 -12.34 -13.81 -4.49
CA ASP A 69 -13.72 -13.64 -4.94
C ASP A 69 -13.79 -12.66 -6.12
N HIS A 70 -13.12 -11.50 -6.02
CA HIS A 70 -13.00 -10.54 -7.12
C HIS A 70 -12.22 -11.06 -8.34
N LEU A 71 -11.47 -12.16 -8.20
CA LEU A 71 -10.73 -12.83 -9.26
C LEU A 71 -11.44 -14.09 -9.80
N GLU A 72 -12.64 -14.40 -9.28
CA GLU A 72 -13.45 -15.57 -9.65
C GLU A 72 -12.71 -16.89 -9.38
N VAL A 73 -12.02 -16.99 -8.22
CA VAL A 73 -11.22 -18.16 -7.83
C VAL A 73 -11.93 -18.93 -6.71
N GLU A 74 -12.67 -19.97 -7.08
CA GLU A 74 -13.41 -20.86 -6.18
C GLU A 74 -12.48 -21.83 -5.40
N ALA A 75 -11.56 -21.31 -4.58
CA ALA A 75 -10.67 -22.14 -3.76
C ALA A 75 -10.15 -21.45 -2.49
N GLU A 76 -10.29 -22.12 -1.35
CA GLU A 76 -9.66 -21.73 -0.09
C GLU A 76 -8.13 -21.93 -0.15
N PRO A 77 -7.31 -20.91 0.18
CA PRO A 77 -5.87 -21.06 0.29
C PRO A 77 -5.45 -21.94 1.47
N ILE A 78 -4.52 -22.86 1.24
CA ILE A 78 -3.95 -23.74 2.27
C ILE A 78 -3.15 -22.96 3.32
N ALA A 79 -2.49 -21.87 2.92
CA ALA A 79 -1.74 -21.02 3.83
C ALA A 79 -1.70 -19.56 3.37
N VAL A 80 -1.86 -18.65 4.33
CA VAL A 80 -1.80 -17.19 4.14
C VAL A 80 -0.92 -16.61 5.25
N PHE A 81 0.20 -15.97 4.90
CA PHE A 81 1.10 -15.35 5.88
C PHE A 81 2.03 -14.28 5.30
N ARG A 82 2.35 -13.26 6.11
CA ARG A 82 3.27 -12.17 5.71
C ARG A 82 4.73 -12.63 5.74
N LEU A 83 5.48 -12.25 4.71
CA LEU A 83 6.91 -12.54 4.56
C LEU A 83 7.77 -11.47 5.24
N GLY A 84 8.78 -11.93 5.99
CA GLY A 84 9.74 -11.08 6.67
C GLY A 84 9.30 -10.62 8.06
N ARG A 85 10.24 -10.00 8.79
CA ARG A 85 10.01 -9.49 10.15
C ARG A 85 9.10 -8.26 10.10
N TYR A 86 8.15 -8.18 11.03
CA TYR A 86 7.35 -6.98 11.25
C TYR A 86 8.25 -5.85 11.73
N ASP A 87 8.03 -4.64 11.21
CA ASP A 87 8.79 -3.44 11.50
C ASP A 87 7.83 -2.23 11.47
N PRO A 88 7.52 -1.63 12.63
CA PRO A 88 6.61 -0.47 12.71
C PRO A 88 7.10 0.76 11.93
N GLN A 89 8.41 0.89 11.69
CA GLN A 89 8.99 2.04 10.97
C GLN A 89 8.90 1.88 9.45
N ARG A 90 8.49 0.70 8.95
CA ARG A 90 8.53 0.37 7.54
C ARG A 90 7.32 0.94 6.80
N THR A 91 7.56 1.97 5.98
CA THR A 91 6.57 2.67 5.13
C THR A 91 5.91 1.83 4.01
N THR A 92 6.25 0.54 3.90
CA THR A 92 5.72 -0.36 2.87
C THR A 92 5.23 -1.66 3.51
N PRO A 93 4.01 -2.14 3.20
CA PRO A 93 3.55 -3.42 3.71
C PRO A 93 4.46 -4.59 3.36
N ARG A 94 4.51 -5.62 4.20
CA ARG A 94 5.16 -6.91 3.91
C ARG A 94 4.38 -7.64 2.81
N PRO A 95 5.07 -8.31 1.86
CA PRO A 95 4.42 -9.20 0.92
C PRO A 95 3.67 -10.30 1.68
N LEU A 96 2.45 -10.63 1.23
CA LEU A 96 1.69 -11.76 1.72
C LEU A 96 1.94 -12.96 0.78
N LYS A 97 2.33 -14.11 1.34
CA LYS A 97 2.42 -15.37 0.62
C LYS A 97 1.10 -16.11 0.78
N VAL A 98 0.52 -16.51 -0.34
CA VAL A 98 -0.76 -17.22 -0.42
C VAL A 98 -0.53 -18.52 -1.18
N VAL A 99 -0.78 -19.67 -0.55
CA VAL A 99 -0.52 -21.00 -1.11
C VAL A 99 -1.84 -21.63 -1.53
N MET A 100 -2.06 -21.79 -2.84
CA MET A 100 -3.31 -22.35 -3.38
C MET A 100 -3.32 -23.89 -3.28
N PRO A 101 -4.51 -24.54 -3.35
CA PRO A 101 -4.63 -26.00 -3.42
C PRO A 101 -3.86 -26.63 -4.58
N THR A 102 -3.96 -26.03 -5.77
CA THR A 102 -3.30 -26.52 -7.00
C THR A 102 -2.68 -25.38 -7.80
N SER A 103 -1.76 -25.71 -8.71
CA SER A 103 -1.20 -24.74 -9.66
C SER A 103 -2.28 -24.18 -10.61
N THR A 104 -3.33 -24.93 -10.92
CA THR A 104 -4.47 -24.44 -11.73
C THR A 104 -5.13 -23.22 -11.11
N HIS A 105 -5.43 -23.26 -9.81
CA HIS A 105 -6.01 -22.12 -9.09
C HIS A 105 -5.08 -20.88 -9.11
N GLN A 106 -3.76 -21.09 -8.99
CA GLN A 106 -2.78 -20.02 -9.14
C GLN A 106 -2.81 -19.41 -10.56
N HIS A 107 -2.91 -20.25 -11.61
CA HIS A 107 -3.02 -19.76 -12.99
C HIS A 107 -4.32 -19.00 -13.26
N VAL A 108 -5.46 -19.48 -12.74
CA VAL A 108 -6.75 -18.79 -12.83
C VAL A 108 -6.67 -17.42 -12.13
N ALA A 109 -6.17 -17.37 -10.88
CA ALA A 109 -5.98 -16.13 -10.14
C ALA A 109 -5.07 -15.13 -10.86
N LEU A 110 -3.97 -15.59 -11.46
CA LEU A 110 -3.06 -14.74 -12.26
C LEU A 110 -3.69 -14.29 -13.59
N GLY A 111 -4.59 -15.09 -14.16
CA GLY A 111 -5.40 -14.75 -15.32
C GLY A 111 -6.42 -13.67 -15.00
N GLY A 112 -7.23 -13.89 -13.95
CA GLY A 112 -8.15 -12.90 -13.39
C GLY A 112 -7.44 -11.60 -13.07
N TRP A 113 -6.30 -11.65 -12.39
CA TRP A 113 -5.54 -10.46 -12.00
C TRP A 113 -5.13 -9.61 -13.21
N LYS A 114 -4.77 -10.21 -14.34
CA LYS A 114 -4.43 -9.45 -15.56
C LYS A 114 -5.64 -8.66 -16.11
N ARG A 115 -6.85 -9.19 -15.95
CA ARG A 115 -8.12 -8.56 -16.35
C ARG A 115 -8.55 -7.50 -15.32
N GLU A 116 -8.69 -7.92 -14.06
CA GLU A 116 -9.37 -7.17 -13.01
C GLU A 116 -8.49 -6.15 -12.27
N ARG A 117 -7.16 -6.18 -12.42
CA ARG A 117 -6.23 -5.26 -11.71
C ARG A 117 -6.57 -3.77 -11.84
N ALA A 118 -7.23 -3.35 -12.92
CA ALA A 118 -7.63 -1.96 -13.10
C ALA A 118 -8.80 -1.60 -12.17
N ARG A 119 -9.82 -2.47 -12.09
CA ARG A 119 -10.97 -2.34 -11.18
C ARG A 119 -10.55 -2.49 -9.72
N LEU A 120 -9.74 -3.51 -9.40
CA LEU A 120 -9.21 -3.70 -8.04
C LEU A 120 -8.42 -2.47 -7.56
N ARG A 121 -7.63 -1.84 -8.44
CA ARG A 121 -6.82 -0.67 -8.05
C ARG A 121 -7.59 0.65 -7.96
N SER A 122 -8.87 0.71 -8.32
CA SER A 122 -9.70 1.89 -8.01
C SER A 122 -10.17 1.89 -6.55
N GLN A 123 -10.22 0.71 -5.90
CA GLN A 123 -10.54 0.59 -4.47
C GLN A 123 -9.36 1.08 -3.62
N GLN A 124 -9.61 1.93 -2.62
CA GLN A 124 -8.55 2.58 -1.83
C GLN A 124 -7.64 1.58 -1.07
N ASN A 125 -8.23 0.49 -0.57
CA ASN A 125 -7.52 -0.60 0.11
C ASN A 125 -6.59 -1.40 -0.84
N MET A 126 -6.89 -1.43 -2.15
CA MET A 126 -6.20 -2.26 -3.14
C MET A 126 -5.45 -1.48 -4.23
N ALA A 127 -5.45 -0.14 -4.19
CA ALA A 127 -4.74 0.73 -5.14
C ALA A 127 -3.24 0.38 -5.33
N ARG A 128 -2.58 -0.11 -4.27
CA ARG A 128 -1.15 -0.52 -4.29
C ARG A 128 -0.96 -2.02 -4.50
N LEU A 129 -2.03 -2.81 -4.65
CA LEU A 129 -1.98 -4.25 -4.82
C LEU A 129 -1.24 -4.64 -6.10
N PHE A 130 -0.37 -5.63 -5.98
CA PHE A 130 0.27 -6.30 -7.10
C PHE A 130 0.41 -7.79 -6.80
N ILE A 131 -0.23 -8.62 -7.63
CA ILE A 131 -0.20 -10.07 -7.54
C ILE A 131 0.78 -10.62 -8.58
N ARG A 132 1.57 -11.62 -8.18
CA ARG A 132 2.51 -12.36 -9.04
C ARG A 132 2.68 -13.80 -8.56
N PRO A 133 3.18 -14.73 -9.40
CA PRO A 133 3.64 -16.04 -8.92
C PRO A 133 4.82 -15.91 -7.94
N ALA A 134 5.02 -16.94 -7.11
CA ALA A 134 6.28 -17.09 -6.40
C ALA A 134 7.42 -17.46 -7.36
N LEU A 135 8.55 -16.77 -7.23
CA LEU A 135 9.73 -16.92 -8.09
C LEU A 135 10.88 -17.62 -7.35
N THR A 136 11.81 -18.24 -8.07
CA THR A 136 13.04 -18.79 -7.50
C THR A 136 13.90 -17.69 -6.86
N LYS A 137 14.85 -18.03 -5.98
CA LYS A 137 15.84 -17.07 -5.45
C LYS A 137 16.57 -16.33 -6.59
N GLU A 138 16.94 -17.05 -7.65
CA GLU A 138 17.63 -16.48 -8.81
C GLU A 138 16.74 -15.52 -9.61
N GLN A 139 15.49 -15.90 -9.86
CA GLN A 139 14.50 -15.06 -10.56
C GLN A 139 14.21 -13.80 -9.74
N LEU A 140 14.06 -13.92 -8.42
CA LEU A 140 13.93 -12.78 -7.51
C LEU A 140 15.15 -11.85 -7.56
N LYS A 141 16.36 -12.42 -7.63
CA LYS A 141 17.61 -11.65 -7.77
C LYS A 141 17.66 -10.89 -9.10
N LYS A 142 17.42 -11.55 -10.23
CA LYS A 142 17.35 -10.94 -11.57
C LYS A 142 16.29 -9.82 -11.63
N GLU A 143 15.08 -10.10 -11.15
CA GLU A 143 13.96 -9.13 -11.15
C GLU A 143 14.21 -7.96 -10.17
N TYR A 144 15.02 -8.15 -9.12
CA TYR A 144 15.49 -7.06 -8.26
C TYR A 144 16.58 -6.22 -8.95
N GLU A 145 17.58 -6.86 -9.57
CA GLU A 145 18.66 -6.20 -10.32
C GLU A 145 18.09 -5.36 -11.48
N GLU A 146 17.11 -5.88 -12.21
CA GLU A 146 16.36 -5.12 -13.23
C GLU A 146 15.63 -3.90 -12.64
N ARG A 147 14.99 -4.05 -11.46
CA ARG A 147 14.29 -2.94 -10.80
C ARG A 147 15.25 -1.86 -10.31
N VAL A 148 16.45 -2.24 -9.84
CA VAL A 148 17.52 -1.30 -9.48
C VAL A 148 18.03 -0.59 -10.75
N ARG A 149 18.32 -1.33 -11.82
CA ARG A 149 18.78 -0.77 -13.11
C ARG A 149 17.75 0.20 -13.70
N LYS A 150 16.47 -0.15 -13.74
CA LYS A 150 15.39 0.73 -14.21
C LYS A 150 15.27 2.00 -13.37
N ARG A 151 15.42 1.92 -12.04
CA ARG A 151 15.45 3.09 -11.14
C ARG A 151 16.65 4.00 -11.35
N GLN A 152 17.80 3.46 -11.76
CA GLN A 152 19.00 4.24 -12.11
C GLN A 152 18.90 4.86 -13.52
N GLN A 153 18.11 4.27 -14.42
CA GLN A 153 17.91 4.75 -15.79
C GLN A 153 16.77 5.77 -15.94
N ILE A 154 15.81 5.79 -15.02
CA ILE A 154 14.83 6.88 -14.91
C ILE A 154 15.58 8.08 -14.30
N PRO A 155 15.77 9.20 -15.02
CA PRO A 155 16.27 10.43 -14.40
C PRO A 155 15.34 10.80 -13.25
N ALA A 156 15.87 11.33 -12.15
CA ALA A 156 15.01 11.98 -11.16
C ALA A 156 14.12 13.00 -11.89
N PRO A 157 12.82 13.10 -11.56
CA PRO A 157 11.97 14.12 -12.17
C PRO A 157 12.65 15.46 -11.91
N VAL A 158 13.11 16.10 -12.99
CA VAL A 158 13.74 17.41 -12.91
C VAL A 158 12.63 18.34 -12.45
N ALA A 159 12.60 18.63 -11.14
CA ALA A 159 11.74 19.66 -10.61
C ALA A 159 12.00 20.91 -11.45
N PRO A 160 10.98 21.50 -12.10
CA PRO A 160 11.20 22.71 -12.88
C PRO A 160 11.85 23.72 -11.94
N ALA A 161 12.98 24.29 -12.37
CA ALA A 161 13.78 25.17 -11.54
C ALA A 161 13.00 26.46 -11.27
N VAL A 162 12.18 26.44 -10.23
CA VAL A 162 11.64 27.63 -9.59
C VAL A 162 12.84 28.36 -9.02
N GLN A 163 13.33 29.33 -9.78
CA GLN A 163 14.40 30.21 -9.36
C GLN A 163 13.92 30.95 -8.12
N LEU A 164 14.47 30.59 -6.95
CA LEU A 164 14.29 31.33 -5.72
C LEU A 164 14.85 32.74 -5.93
N PRO A 165 14.04 33.82 -5.91
CA PRO A 165 14.56 35.17 -6.00
C PRO A 165 15.45 35.43 -4.77
N GLN A 166 16.69 35.88 -5.01
CA GLN A 166 17.63 36.13 -3.93
C GLN A 166 17.18 37.33 -3.09
N THR A 167 17.00 37.11 -1.79
CA THR A 167 16.56 38.13 -0.84
C THR A 167 17.77 38.94 -0.36
N ASN A 168 18.00 40.11 -0.97
CA ASN A 168 18.80 41.16 -0.36
C ASN A 168 17.93 41.93 0.66
N ALA A 169 18.54 42.36 1.77
CA ALA A 169 17.90 43.16 2.82
C ALA A 169 18.83 44.35 3.17
N PRO A 170 18.37 45.42 3.87
CA PRO A 170 17.01 45.67 4.38
C PRO A 170 16.42 47.09 4.06
N THR A 171 15.20 47.34 4.56
CA THR A 171 14.50 48.65 4.77
C THR A 171 13.97 49.41 3.54
N PRO A 172 12.87 50.21 3.66
CA PRO A 172 11.92 50.40 4.77
C PRO A 172 10.45 50.02 4.47
N VAL A 173 9.64 50.11 5.53
CA VAL A 173 8.18 49.94 5.66
C VAL A 173 7.34 50.46 4.48
N ASN A 174 6.41 49.63 3.99
CA ASN A 174 5.08 50.05 3.50
C ASN A 174 4.07 48.88 3.52
N GLU A 175 2.78 49.23 3.46
CA GLU A 175 1.58 48.44 3.83
C GLU A 175 0.89 47.74 2.62
N VAL A 176 -0.28 47.05 2.79
CA VAL A 176 -1.14 46.36 1.76
C VAL A 176 -0.61 44.97 1.26
N GLU A 177 -1.36 43.86 1.06
CA GLU A 177 -2.72 43.35 1.46
C GLU A 177 -2.76 41.77 1.40
N PRO A 178 -3.88 41.04 1.71
CA PRO A 178 -3.87 39.60 2.02
C PRO A 178 -4.48 38.64 0.95
N GLU A 179 -3.66 38.04 0.07
CA GLU A 179 -4.18 37.07 -0.92
C GLU A 179 -4.21 35.59 -0.46
N GLN A 180 -3.30 35.17 0.43
CA GLN A 180 -3.09 33.73 0.69
C GLN A 180 -4.19 33.01 1.50
N LYS A 181 -5.19 33.72 2.04
CA LYS A 181 -6.32 33.08 2.74
C LYS A 181 -7.46 32.66 1.80
N LYS A 182 -7.77 33.43 0.76
CA LYS A 182 -8.90 33.19 -0.15
C LYS A 182 -8.88 31.79 -0.78
N ALA A 183 -7.74 31.41 -1.38
CA ALA A 183 -7.59 30.11 -2.05
C ALA A 183 -7.78 28.89 -1.14
N SER A 184 -7.63 29.05 0.19
CA SER A 184 -7.92 27.98 1.15
C SER A 184 -9.41 27.87 1.49
N GLU A 185 -10.12 29.00 1.58
CA GLU A 185 -11.56 29.02 1.85
C GLU A 185 -12.38 28.57 0.64
N ASP A 186 -12.00 28.97 -0.57
CA ASP A 186 -12.76 28.69 -1.80
C ASP A 186 -12.82 27.18 -2.11
N ASN A 187 -11.76 26.44 -1.73
CA ASN A 187 -11.75 24.98 -1.80
C ASN A 187 -12.67 24.31 -0.76
N SER A 188 -12.76 24.86 0.46
CA SER A 188 -13.69 24.32 1.49
C SER A 188 -15.15 24.52 1.10
N LYS A 189 -15.51 25.74 0.64
CA LYS A 189 -16.86 26.11 0.19
C LYS A 189 -17.31 25.25 -1.00
N SER A 190 -16.38 24.89 -1.90
CA SER A 190 -16.65 24.01 -3.04
C SER A 190 -16.98 22.57 -2.61
N LEU A 191 -16.32 22.04 -1.58
CA LEU A 191 -16.59 20.69 -1.05
C LEU A 191 -17.90 20.65 -0.24
N GLU A 192 -18.19 21.68 0.56
CA GLU A 192 -19.45 21.79 1.31
C GLU A 192 -20.65 21.87 0.36
N LYS A 193 -20.55 22.63 -0.73
CA LYS A 193 -21.59 22.68 -1.76
C LYS A 193 -21.83 21.31 -2.39
N LEU A 194 -20.77 20.61 -2.79
CA LEU A 194 -20.88 19.30 -3.44
C LEU A 194 -21.49 18.23 -2.51
N LEU A 195 -21.20 18.31 -1.21
CA LEU A 195 -21.86 17.47 -0.19
C LEU A 195 -23.35 17.80 -0.05
N LEU A 196 -23.73 19.08 -0.05
CA LEU A 196 -25.14 19.49 0.04
C LEU A 196 -25.94 19.08 -1.20
N ASP A 197 -25.39 19.31 -2.40
CA ASP A 197 -25.97 18.88 -3.68
C ASP A 197 -26.21 17.33 -3.69
N SER A 198 -25.28 16.55 -3.11
CA SER A 198 -25.43 15.08 -2.99
C SER A 198 -26.51 14.65 -2.00
N TYR A 199 -26.66 15.38 -0.88
CA TYR A 199 -27.69 15.13 0.11
C TYR A 199 -29.09 15.43 -0.45
N GLU A 200 -29.24 16.52 -1.20
CA GLU A 200 -30.50 16.88 -1.87
C GLU A 200 -30.89 15.84 -2.94
N ALA A 201 -29.92 15.33 -3.71
CA ALA A 201 -30.16 14.26 -4.67
C ALA A 201 -30.68 12.96 -4.01
N LEU A 202 -30.09 12.56 -2.88
CA LEU A 202 -30.56 11.39 -2.10
C LEU A 202 -31.96 11.62 -1.50
N ASN A 203 -32.27 12.86 -1.10
CA ASN A 203 -33.57 13.25 -0.54
C ASN A 203 -34.72 13.23 -1.58
N SER A 204 -34.40 13.21 -2.87
CA SER A 204 -35.34 13.15 -4.00
C SER A 204 -35.74 11.72 -4.39
N LEU A 205 -34.99 10.71 -3.90
CA LEU A 205 -35.24 9.29 -4.17
C LEU A 205 -36.26 8.70 -3.17
N PRO A 206 -37.01 7.65 -3.55
CA PRO A 206 -37.89 6.96 -2.62
C PRO A 206 -37.07 6.37 -1.45
N PRO A 207 -37.50 6.58 -0.19
CA PRO A 207 -36.69 6.25 0.98
C PRO A 207 -36.56 4.73 1.15
N THR A 208 -35.35 4.20 0.89
CA THR A 208 -34.94 2.85 1.27
C THR A 208 -34.08 2.90 2.54
N ASP A 209 -34.00 1.78 3.28
CA ASP A 209 -33.21 1.69 4.51
C ASP A 209 -31.71 2.02 4.30
N GLU A 210 -31.20 1.78 3.09
CA GLU A 210 -29.82 2.10 2.71
C GLU A 210 -29.60 3.62 2.58
N ILE A 211 -30.50 4.31 1.87
CA ILE A 211 -30.48 5.79 1.73
C ILE A 211 -30.63 6.45 3.11
N LEU A 212 -31.53 5.94 3.97
CA LEU A 212 -31.72 6.46 5.32
C LEU A 212 -30.46 6.32 6.20
N ARG A 213 -29.73 5.20 6.09
CA ARG A 213 -28.44 5.00 6.79
C ARG A 213 -27.36 5.95 6.26
N GLU A 214 -27.26 6.14 4.96
CA GLU A 214 -26.29 7.05 4.36
C GLU A 214 -26.55 8.51 4.76
N MET A 215 -27.81 8.96 4.70
CA MET A 215 -28.22 10.28 5.19
C MET A 215 -27.92 10.49 6.69
N GLN A 216 -28.12 9.48 7.54
CA GLN A 216 -27.75 9.54 8.96
C GLN A 216 -26.23 9.63 9.15
N SER A 217 -25.45 8.91 8.33
CA SER A 217 -23.98 8.99 8.32
C SER A 217 -23.49 10.38 7.93
N ILE A 218 -24.06 10.97 6.87
CA ILE A 218 -23.74 12.34 6.41
C ILE A 218 -24.06 13.37 7.50
N LYS A 219 -25.26 13.34 8.10
CA LYS A 219 -25.66 14.24 9.20
C LYS A 219 -24.76 14.11 10.42
N LYS A 220 -24.37 12.88 10.79
CA LYS A 220 -23.45 12.61 11.91
C LYS A 220 -22.03 13.14 11.65
N LYS A 221 -21.57 13.09 10.39
CA LYS A 221 -20.23 13.50 9.99
C LYS A 221 -20.10 15.02 9.78
N TYR A 222 -21.17 15.69 9.35
CA TYR A 222 -21.18 17.13 9.04
C TYR A 222 -22.35 17.88 9.69
N PRO A 223 -22.47 17.88 11.04
CA PRO A 223 -23.64 18.45 11.73
C PRO A 223 -23.80 19.97 11.52
N HIS A 224 -22.71 20.69 11.24
CA HIS A 224 -22.72 22.14 10.99
C HIS A 224 -23.36 22.55 9.65
N LEU A 225 -23.51 21.62 8.70
CA LEU A 225 -24.17 21.90 7.41
C LEU A 225 -25.69 21.83 7.48
N PHE A 226 -26.24 21.12 8.49
CA PHE A 226 -27.68 20.83 8.61
C PHE A 226 -28.35 21.51 9.82
N ASN A 227 -27.55 22.10 10.72
CA ASN A 227 -28.05 22.92 11.83
C ASN A 227 -27.95 24.40 11.44
N LYS A 228 -29.02 24.95 10.85
CA LYS A 228 -29.28 26.38 10.67
C LYS A 228 -30.66 26.73 11.20
#